data_AF-A0A0Q5UQI7-F1
#
_entry.id   AF-A0A0Q5UQI7-F1
#
_cell.length_a   1.000
_cell.length_b   1.000
_cell.length_c   1.000
_cell.angle_alpha   90.00
_cell.angle_beta   90.00
_cell.angle_gamma   90.00
#
_symmetry.space_group_name_H-M   'P 1'
#
loop_
_entity.id
_entity.type
_entity.pdbx_description
1 polymer ?
#
loop_
_entity_poly.entity_id
_entity_poly.type
_entity_poly.pdbx_seq_one_letter_code
_entity_poly.pdbx_strand_id
1 'polypeptide(L)'
;MAPEGAIDNQGLQGHTTAPGGVEHVPDPTALGLTSTGWVAVAMIVVILLMIWKKVPGMIGKMLDTRIAGIRTQLDEAKALRAEAEAIRSEYEAKAKTAHVEAEAMKAHAHHEAAAIIAKAKAGAEDLMTRRAKMAEDKIAAAERAAIAEVRARAADAAAKAAGILIAEHHDAAADRMMVDRSISGLSRLN
;
A
#
# COMPACT_ATOMS: atom_id res chain seq x y z
N MET A 1 9.70 20.77 -116.08
CA MET A 1 9.45 22.09 -116.69
C MET A 1 10.38 23.07 -116.00
N ALA A 2 11.24 23.74 -116.78
CA ALA A 2 12.16 24.82 -116.36
C ALA A 2 11.59 26.17 -116.88
N PRO A 3 12.23 27.34 -116.69
CA PRO A 3 13.42 27.71 -115.89
C PRO A 3 13.04 28.57 -114.66
N GLU A 4 13.84 29.42 -113.99
CA GLU A 4 15.27 29.86 -114.01
C GLU A 4 15.67 30.12 -112.51
N GLY A 5 16.83 30.57 -112.02
CA GLY A 5 18.04 31.24 -112.57
C GLY A 5 17.95 32.78 -112.49
N ALA A 6 18.95 33.55 -112.05
CA ALA A 6 20.23 33.24 -111.38
C ALA A 6 20.70 34.45 -110.52
N ILE A 7 21.94 34.44 -110.00
CA ILE A 7 22.63 35.44 -109.10
C ILE A 7 22.18 35.40 -107.61
N ASP A 8 23.04 35.63 -106.60
CA ASP A 8 24.51 35.75 -106.55
C ASP A 8 25.07 35.24 -105.20
N ASN A 9 26.40 35.14 -105.04
CA ASN A 9 27.06 34.58 -103.83
C ASN A 9 28.23 35.43 -103.30
N GLN A 10 28.04 36.17 -102.20
CA GLN A 10 29.06 36.49 -101.16
C GLN A 10 28.40 36.97 -99.83
N GLY A 11 29.13 36.85 -98.69
CA GLY A 11 28.80 37.48 -97.38
C GLY A 11 28.58 36.47 -96.25
N LEU A 12 29.43 36.35 -95.20
CA LEU A 12 29.63 37.27 -94.05
C LEU A 12 28.37 37.43 -93.18
N GLN A 13 28.34 37.17 -91.85
CA GLN A 13 29.37 36.84 -90.84
C GLN A 13 28.77 36.00 -89.69
N GLY A 14 29.61 35.28 -88.95
CA GLY A 14 29.26 34.66 -87.65
C GLY A 14 30.44 34.77 -86.67
N HIS A 15 30.51 35.85 -85.90
CA HIS A 15 31.72 36.21 -85.16
C HIS A 15 31.82 35.52 -83.80
N THR A 16 32.70 34.52 -83.69
CA THR A 16 33.17 33.98 -82.41
C THR A 16 34.69 34.10 -82.32
N THR A 17 35.18 34.80 -81.30
CA THR A 17 36.59 34.89 -80.92
C THR A 17 36.65 35.37 -79.48
N ALA A 18 37.28 34.59 -78.61
CA ALA A 18 37.63 35.01 -77.26
C ALA A 18 39.12 35.43 -77.24
N PRO A 19 39.45 36.69 -76.90
CA PRO A 19 40.82 37.09 -76.64
C PRO A 19 41.15 36.90 -75.16
N GLY A 20 42.08 36.01 -74.85
CA GLY A 20 42.82 36.07 -73.58
C GLY A 20 43.91 37.13 -73.69
N GLY A 21 43.84 38.18 -72.88
CA GLY A 21 44.84 39.24 -72.83
C GLY A 21 44.88 39.86 -71.43
N VAL A 22 46.08 39.92 -70.83
CA VAL A 22 46.26 40.48 -69.48
C VAL A 22 46.46 41.98 -69.61
N GLU A 23 45.36 42.74 -69.66
CA GLU A 23 45.43 44.21 -69.58
C GLU A 23 45.88 44.64 -68.19
N HIS A 24 47.15 44.99 -68.06
CA HIS A 24 47.67 45.67 -66.88
C HIS A 24 47.26 47.15 -66.92
N VAL A 25 46.01 47.41 -66.55
CA VAL A 25 45.53 48.76 -66.25
C VAL A 25 46.42 49.36 -65.16
N PRO A 26 47.00 50.56 -65.35
CA PRO A 26 47.87 51.16 -64.35
C PRO A 26 47.06 51.49 -63.09
N ASP A 27 47.39 50.82 -61.99
CA ASP A 27 46.73 50.99 -60.69
C ASP A 27 46.73 52.48 -60.28
N PRO A 28 45.57 53.10 -59.99
CA PRO A 28 45.49 54.51 -59.62
C PRO A 28 46.18 54.75 -58.27
N THR A 29 47.45 55.15 -58.35
CA THR A 29 48.39 55.14 -57.24
C THR A 29 48.33 56.46 -56.47
N ALA A 30 47.45 56.54 -55.47
CA ALA A 30 47.34 57.69 -54.59
C ALA A 30 48.38 57.63 -53.45
N LEU A 31 49.19 58.68 -53.30
CA LEU A 31 50.25 58.80 -52.28
C LEU A 31 51.27 57.64 -52.26
N GLY A 32 51.52 57.02 -53.42
CA GLY A 32 52.52 55.94 -53.56
C GLY A 32 52.03 54.54 -53.17
N LEU A 33 50.75 54.36 -52.84
CA LEU A 33 50.12 53.05 -52.67
C LEU A 33 49.22 52.73 -53.86
N THR A 34 49.30 51.49 -54.35
CA THR A 34 48.38 50.91 -55.34
C THR A 34 46.94 50.83 -54.82
N SER A 35 45.99 50.52 -55.70
CA SER A 35 44.59 50.23 -55.31
C SER A 35 44.52 49.16 -54.22
N THR A 36 45.29 48.08 -54.38
CA THR A 36 45.43 46.99 -53.38
C THR A 36 46.01 47.47 -52.05
N GLY A 37 46.95 48.42 -52.05
CA GLY A 37 47.50 49.05 -50.84
C GLY A 37 46.45 49.86 -50.08
N TRP A 38 45.61 50.63 -50.78
CA TRP A 38 44.51 51.37 -50.16
C TRP A 38 43.41 50.45 -49.61
N VAL A 39 43.11 49.33 -50.28
CA VAL A 39 42.21 48.29 -49.74
C VAL A 39 42.79 47.67 -48.47
N ALA A 40 44.10 47.40 -48.41
CA ALA A 40 44.76 46.90 -47.20
C ALA A 40 44.70 47.90 -46.04
N VAL A 41 44.92 49.20 -46.29
CA VAL A 41 44.77 50.27 -45.29
C VAL A 41 43.32 50.36 -44.80
N ALA A 42 42.34 50.30 -45.70
CA ALA A 42 40.92 50.31 -45.34
C ALA A 42 40.54 49.10 -44.46
N MET A 43 41.02 47.90 -44.79
CA MET A 43 40.84 46.70 -43.96
C MET A 43 41.46 46.84 -42.56
N ILE A 44 42.67 47.41 -42.45
CA ILE A 44 43.31 47.68 -41.16
C ILE A 44 42.49 48.67 -40.33
N VAL A 45 41.97 49.74 -40.94
CA VAL A 45 41.09 50.71 -40.25
C VAL A 45 39.78 50.06 -39.79
N VAL A 46 39.16 49.20 -40.60
CA VAL A 46 37.96 48.45 -40.20
C VAL A 46 38.24 47.49 -39.04
N ILE A 47 39.36 46.76 -39.08
CA ILE A 47 39.76 45.85 -37.98
C ILE A 47 40.01 46.62 -36.69
N LEU A 48 40.75 47.75 -36.75
CA LEU A 48 40.95 48.64 -35.60
C LEU A 48 39.63 49.18 -35.05
N LEU A 49 38.69 49.57 -35.93
CA LEU A 49 37.36 50.03 -35.53
C LEU A 49 36.55 48.91 -34.84
N MET A 50 36.60 47.67 -35.33
CA MET A 50 35.92 46.53 -34.72
C MET A 50 36.51 46.16 -33.35
N ILE A 51 37.83 46.27 -33.18
CA ILE A 51 38.52 46.08 -31.90
C ILE A 51 38.12 47.20 -30.92
N TRP A 52 38.13 48.46 -31.35
CA TRP A 52 37.75 49.61 -30.53
C TRP A 52 36.28 49.59 -30.12
N LYS A 53 35.39 49.15 -31.02
CA LYS A 53 33.96 48.86 -30.75
C LYS A 53 33.73 47.52 -30.02
N LYS A 54 34.80 46.80 -29.63
CA LYS A 54 34.76 45.56 -28.83
C LYS A 54 33.91 44.42 -29.42
N VAL A 55 33.74 44.37 -30.74
CA VAL A 55 32.97 43.33 -31.43
C VAL A 55 33.39 41.90 -31.05
N PRO A 56 34.69 41.50 -31.06
CA PRO A 56 35.08 40.16 -30.64
C PRO A 56 34.76 39.87 -29.15
N GLY A 57 34.83 40.88 -28.28
CA GLY A 57 34.45 40.74 -26.87
C GLY A 57 32.94 40.58 -26.65
N MET A 58 32.10 41.14 -27.54
CA MET A 58 30.66 40.92 -27.53
C MET A 58 30.31 39.48 -27.97
N ILE A 59 30.99 38.97 -28.99
CA ILE A 59 30.83 37.58 -29.46
C ILE A 59 31.25 36.60 -28.35
N GLY A 60 32.42 36.81 -27.72
CA GLY A 60 32.87 36.01 -26.57
C GLY A 60 31.82 35.94 -25.46
N LYS A 61 31.31 37.09 -25.01
CA LYS A 61 30.25 37.16 -23.98
C LYS A 61 28.97 36.43 -24.36
N MET A 62 28.58 36.38 -25.64
CA MET A 62 27.41 35.62 -26.09
C MET A 62 27.68 34.11 -26.09
N LEU A 63 28.91 33.67 -26.38
CA LEU A 63 29.32 32.28 -26.19
C LEU A 63 29.37 31.91 -24.71
N ASP A 64 29.98 32.73 -23.86
CA ASP A 64 30.05 32.51 -22.40
C ASP A 64 28.65 32.41 -21.78
N THR A 65 27.72 33.29 -22.16
CA THR A 65 26.32 33.23 -21.71
C THR A 65 25.62 31.94 -22.15
N ARG A 66 25.90 31.45 -23.36
CA ARG A 66 25.35 30.16 -23.84
C ARG A 66 25.96 28.97 -23.09
N ILE A 67 27.27 28.99 -22.85
CA ILE A 67 27.97 27.94 -22.09
C ILE A 67 27.47 27.91 -20.64
N ALA A 68 27.27 29.07 -20.01
CA ALA A 68 26.67 29.17 -18.68
C ALA A 68 25.24 28.62 -18.65
N GLY A 69 24.38 29.00 -19.60
CA GLY A 69 23.01 28.49 -19.69
C GLY A 69 22.95 26.96 -19.89
N ILE A 70 23.78 26.41 -20.78
CA ILE A 70 23.90 24.96 -20.99
C ILE A 70 24.41 24.26 -19.72
N ARG A 71 25.37 24.86 -19.01
CA ARG A 71 25.87 24.31 -17.74
C ARG A 71 24.80 24.28 -16.66
N THR A 72 24.05 25.36 -16.48
CA THR A 72 22.91 25.41 -15.54
C THR A 72 21.89 24.33 -15.86
N GLN A 73 21.44 24.22 -17.13
CA GLN A 73 20.50 23.18 -17.56
C GLN A 73 21.04 21.75 -17.35
N LEU A 74 22.34 21.54 -17.55
CA LEU A 74 22.99 20.25 -17.33
C LEU A 74 23.12 19.90 -15.84
N ASP A 75 23.36 20.89 -14.98
CA ASP A 75 23.47 20.71 -13.54
C ASP A 75 22.07 20.57 -12.88
N GLU A 76 21.05 21.27 -13.37
CA GLU A 76 19.62 21.04 -13.08
C GLU A 76 19.18 19.63 -13.49
N ALA A 77 19.53 19.18 -14.70
CA ALA A 77 19.20 17.84 -15.18
C ALA A 77 19.91 16.71 -14.38
N LYS A 78 21.09 16.98 -13.81
CA LYS A 78 21.74 16.07 -12.85
C LYS A 78 21.02 16.06 -11.51
N ALA A 79 20.64 17.22 -10.97
CA ALA A 79 19.90 17.33 -9.72
C ALA A 79 18.57 16.57 -9.81
N LEU A 80 17.79 16.81 -10.86
CA LEU A 80 16.52 16.11 -11.11
C LEU A 80 16.68 14.58 -11.27
N ARG A 81 17.81 14.11 -11.83
CA ARG A 81 18.13 12.67 -11.86
C ARG A 81 18.48 12.14 -10.48
N ALA A 82 19.32 12.84 -9.72
CA ALA A 82 19.67 12.43 -8.36
C ALA A 82 18.45 12.40 -7.43
N GLU A 83 17.52 13.36 -7.57
CA GLU A 83 16.22 13.37 -6.90
C GLU A 83 15.36 12.18 -7.33
N ALA A 84 15.23 11.90 -8.62
CA ALA A 84 14.48 10.75 -9.12
C ALA A 84 15.08 9.40 -8.68
N GLU A 85 16.40 9.28 -8.61
CA GLU A 85 17.11 8.10 -8.12
C GLU A 85 16.96 7.93 -6.60
N ALA A 86 17.02 9.04 -5.83
CA ALA A 86 16.77 9.04 -4.40
C ALA A 86 15.31 8.66 -4.07
N ILE A 87 14.33 9.28 -4.73
CA ILE A 87 12.90 8.94 -4.62
C ILE A 87 12.69 7.47 -4.97
N ARG A 88 13.27 6.98 -6.08
CA ARG A 88 13.17 5.57 -6.46
C ARG A 88 13.72 4.65 -5.37
N SER A 89 14.90 4.95 -4.82
CA SER A 89 15.49 4.17 -3.72
C SER A 89 14.61 4.20 -2.46
N GLU A 90 14.00 5.34 -2.14
CA GLU A 90 13.08 5.49 -1.01
C GLU A 90 11.80 4.65 -1.21
N TYR A 91 11.22 4.66 -2.41
CA TYR A 91 10.05 3.84 -2.75
C TYR A 91 10.38 2.34 -2.79
N GLU A 92 11.54 1.94 -3.31
CA GLU A 92 11.99 0.54 -3.25
C GLU A 92 12.27 0.07 -1.81
N ALA A 93 12.76 0.95 -0.93
CA ALA A 93 12.90 0.66 0.49
C ALA A 93 11.54 0.57 1.19
N LYS A 94 10.64 1.54 0.99
CA LYS A 94 9.27 1.55 1.52
C LYS A 94 8.48 0.31 1.10
N ALA A 95 8.60 -0.12 -0.16
CA ALA A 95 7.96 -1.35 -0.64
C ALA A 95 8.47 -2.60 0.09
N LYS A 96 9.80 -2.73 0.27
CA LYS A 96 10.40 -3.83 1.04
C LYS A 96 9.93 -3.82 2.50
N THR A 97 9.92 -2.66 3.15
CA THR A 97 9.41 -2.51 4.52
C THR A 97 7.94 -2.89 4.62
N ALA A 98 7.07 -2.38 3.73
CA ALA A 98 5.65 -2.71 3.71
C ALA A 98 5.37 -4.20 3.47
N HIS A 99 6.18 -4.89 2.67
CA HIS A 99 6.11 -6.35 2.54
C HIS A 99 6.49 -7.08 3.83
N VAL A 100 7.57 -6.66 4.52
CA VAL A 100 7.97 -7.24 5.81
C VAL A 100 6.91 -6.98 6.89
N GLU A 101 6.36 -5.77 6.95
CA GLU A 101 5.27 -5.41 7.86
C GLU A 101 3.99 -6.21 7.58
N ALA A 102 3.65 -6.45 6.31
CA ALA A 102 2.48 -7.25 5.94
C ALA A 102 2.65 -8.74 6.32
N GLU A 103 3.83 -9.34 6.13
CA GLU A 103 4.08 -10.71 6.58
C GLU A 103 4.15 -10.82 8.11
N ALA A 104 4.73 -9.82 8.80
CA ALA A 104 4.70 -9.74 10.26
C ALA A 104 3.27 -9.59 10.82
N MET A 105 2.43 -8.78 10.16
CA MET A 105 1.02 -8.61 10.51
C MET A 105 0.22 -9.91 10.33
N LYS A 106 0.45 -10.66 9.23
CA LYS A 106 -0.14 -12.00 9.03
C LYS A 106 0.31 -12.96 10.12
N ALA A 107 1.61 -13.01 10.43
CA ALA A 107 2.15 -13.89 11.46
C ALA A 107 1.55 -13.58 12.84
N HIS A 108 1.42 -12.29 13.19
CA HIS A 108 0.75 -11.84 14.41
C HIS A 108 -0.72 -12.27 14.45
N ALA A 109 -1.48 -12.01 13.37
CA ALA A 109 -2.89 -12.38 13.28
C ALA A 109 -3.12 -13.89 13.37
N HIS A 110 -2.23 -14.71 12.77
CA HIS A 110 -2.27 -16.17 12.92
C HIS A 110 -1.96 -16.63 14.36
N HIS A 111 -0.98 -16.02 15.02
CA HIS A 111 -0.65 -16.30 16.41
C HIS A 111 -1.80 -15.92 17.37
N GLU A 112 -2.39 -14.72 17.19
CA GLU A 112 -3.56 -14.28 17.95
C GLU A 112 -4.78 -15.16 17.70
N ALA A 113 -5.07 -15.53 16.45
CA ALA A 113 -6.16 -16.46 16.14
C ALA A 113 -5.96 -17.83 16.82
N ALA A 114 -4.74 -18.37 16.80
CA ALA A 114 -4.42 -19.61 17.50
C ALA A 114 -4.60 -19.48 19.04
N ALA A 115 -4.14 -18.37 19.63
CA ALA A 115 -4.32 -18.08 21.05
C ALA A 115 -5.80 -17.90 21.45
N ILE A 116 -6.60 -17.24 20.60
CA ILE A 116 -8.06 -17.10 20.77
C ILE A 116 -8.75 -18.47 20.70
N ILE A 117 -8.39 -19.32 19.73
CA ILE A 117 -8.95 -20.67 19.61
C ILE A 117 -8.58 -21.53 20.82
N ALA A 118 -7.33 -21.49 21.28
CA ALA A 118 -6.88 -22.21 22.47
C ALA A 118 -7.63 -21.75 23.74
N LYS A 119 -7.77 -20.43 23.93
CA LYS A 119 -8.53 -19.84 25.05
C LYS A 119 -10.02 -20.17 24.99
N ALA A 120 -10.62 -20.13 23.80
CA ALA A 120 -12.01 -20.50 23.58
C ALA A 120 -12.27 -21.98 23.85
N LYS A 121 -11.36 -22.88 23.44
CA LYS A 121 -11.43 -24.30 23.75
C LYS A 121 -11.34 -24.56 25.26
N ALA A 122 -10.34 -24.00 25.95
CA ALA A 122 -10.21 -24.16 27.40
C ALA A 122 -11.42 -23.61 28.16
N GLY A 123 -11.96 -22.45 27.75
CA GLY A 123 -13.19 -21.89 28.32
C GLY A 123 -14.44 -22.73 28.03
N ALA A 124 -14.51 -23.38 26.87
CA ALA A 124 -15.59 -24.32 26.54
C ALA A 124 -15.50 -25.60 27.38
N GLU A 125 -14.33 -26.19 27.55
CA GLU A 125 -14.10 -27.37 28.40
C GLU A 125 -14.49 -27.07 29.86
N ASP A 126 -14.02 -25.96 30.42
CA ASP A 126 -14.38 -25.47 31.76
C ASP A 126 -15.90 -25.20 31.92
N LEU A 127 -16.56 -24.62 30.90
CA LEU A 127 -18.01 -24.48 30.87
C LEU A 127 -18.74 -25.84 30.83
N MET A 128 -18.25 -26.82 30.08
CA MET A 128 -18.83 -28.16 30.02
C MET A 128 -18.64 -28.91 31.34
N THR A 129 -17.46 -28.84 31.98
CA THR A 129 -17.23 -29.41 33.32
C THR A 129 -18.18 -28.81 34.36
N ARG A 130 -18.38 -27.49 34.37
CA ARG A 130 -19.39 -26.85 35.25
C ARG A 130 -20.82 -27.31 34.92
N ARG A 131 -21.17 -27.46 33.64
CA ARG A 131 -22.51 -27.90 33.21
C ARG A 131 -22.79 -29.36 33.58
N ALA A 132 -21.81 -30.25 33.43
CA ALA A 132 -21.87 -31.64 33.86
C ALA A 132 -22.10 -31.72 35.38
N LYS A 133 -21.26 -31.05 36.17
CA LYS A 133 -21.42 -31.03 37.63
C LYS A 133 -22.78 -30.48 38.07
N MET A 134 -23.25 -29.37 37.48
CA MET A 134 -24.60 -28.85 37.79
C MET A 134 -25.75 -29.80 37.41
N ALA A 135 -25.54 -30.69 36.42
CA ALA A 135 -26.50 -31.73 36.09
C ALA A 135 -26.43 -32.89 37.10
N GLU A 136 -25.23 -33.34 37.48
CA GLU A 136 -24.99 -34.35 38.52
C GLU A 136 -25.56 -33.92 39.88
N ASP A 137 -25.25 -32.71 40.35
CA ASP A 137 -25.77 -32.12 41.58
C ASP A 137 -27.32 -32.07 41.57
N LYS A 138 -27.92 -31.79 40.40
CA LYS A 138 -29.38 -31.75 40.21
C LYS A 138 -30.01 -33.14 40.17
N ILE A 139 -29.35 -34.13 39.57
CA ILE A 139 -29.77 -35.54 39.59
C ILE A 139 -29.74 -36.06 41.03
N ALA A 140 -28.61 -35.88 41.73
CA ALA A 140 -28.47 -36.29 43.13
C ALA A 140 -29.42 -35.55 44.09
N ALA A 141 -29.90 -34.35 43.74
CA ALA A 141 -31.00 -33.68 44.44
C ALA A 141 -32.36 -34.32 44.15
N ALA A 142 -32.66 -34.61 42.88
CA ALA A 142 -33.91 -35.25 42.46
C ALA A 142 -34.05 -36.68 42.99
N GLU A 143 -32.98 -37.47 43.00
CA GLU A 143 -32.95 -38.83 43.58
C GLU A 143 -33.27 -38.80 45.08
N ARG A 144 -32.65 -37.89 45.84
CA ARG A 144 -32.94 -37.72 47.27
C ARG A 144 -34.40 -37.32 47.51
N ALA A 145 -34.96 -36.44 46.67
CA ALA A 145 -36.37 -36.07 46.74
C ALA A 145 -37.29 -37.27 46.44
N ALA A 146 -37.02 -38.03 45.38
CA ALA A 146 -37.79 -39.22 45.01
C ALA A 146 -37.73 -40.32 46.10
N ILE A 147 -36.56 -40.57 46.68
CA ILE A 147 -36.41 -41.51 47.81
C ILE A 147 -37.18 -41.04 49.05
N ALA A 148 -37.16 -39.74 49.35
CA ALA A 148 -37.94 -39.17 50.44
C ALA A 148 -39.46 -39.30 50.19
N GLU A 149 -39.92 -39.05 48.97
CA GLU A 149 -41.33 -39.17 48.61
C GLU A 149 -41.82 -40.63 48.63
N VAL A 150 -41.04 -41.58 48.11
CA VAL A 150 -41.35 -43.02 48.21
C VAL A 150 -41.44 -43.46 49.68
N ARG A 151 -40.53 -43.00 50.54
CA ARG A 151 -40.60 -43.26 51.99
C ARG A 151 -41.83 -42.65 52.65
N ALA A 152 -42.19 -41.42 52.29
CA ALA A 152 -43.41 -40.76 52.80
C ALA A 152 -44.67 -41.53 52.37
N ARG A 153 -44.80 -41.86 51.08
CA ARG A 153 -45.93 -42.67 50.54
C ARG A 153 -46.02 -44.05 51.20
N ALA A 154 -44.89 -44.70 51.48
CA ALA A 154 -44.84 -45.97 52.19
C ALA A 154 -45.25 -45.85 53.67
N ALA A 155 -44.80 -44.80 54.36
CA ALA A 155 -45.20 -44.50 55.74
C ALA A 155 -46.70 -44.20 55.85
N ASP A 156 -47.25 -43.40 54.94
CA ASP A 156 -48.67 -43.12 54.81
C ASP A 156 -49.50 -44.39 54.59
N ALA A 157 -49.04 -45.28 53.70
CA ALA A 157 -49.71 -46.55 53.42
C ALA A 157 -49.69 -47.48 54.64
N ALA A 158 -48.54 -47.59 55.33
CA ALA A 158 -48.40 -48.37 56.55
C ALA A 158 -49.26 -47.82 57.70
N ALA A 159 -49.32 -46.49 57.87
CA ALA A 159 -50.15 -45.85 58.88
C ALA A 159 -51.64 -46.05 58.61
N LYS A 160 -52.08 -45.97 57.35
CA LYS A 160 -53.47 -46.27 56.94
C LYS A 160 -53.83 -47.74 57.18
N ALA A 161 -52.95 -48.68 56.80
CA ALA A 161 -53.14 -50.11 57.05
C ALA A 161 -53.19 -50.44 58.55
N ALA A 162 -52.30 -49.85 59.35
CA ALA A 162 -52.32 -49.98 60.81
C ALA A 162 -53.60 -49.40 61.42
N GLY A 163 -54.09 -48.26 60.93
CA GLY A 163 -55.36 -47.66 61.36
C GLY A 163 -56.57 -48.55 61.08
N ILE A 164 -56.62 -49.22 59.92
CA ILE A 164 -57.66 -50.21 59.58
C ILE A 164 -57.56 -51.41 60.53
N LEU A 165 -56.38 -51.99 60.69
CA LEU A 165 -56.17 -53.16 61.57
C LEU A 165 -56.50 -52.86 63.04
N ILE A 166 -56.20 -51.64 63.51
CA ILE A 166 -56.58 -51.18 64.85
C ILE A 166 -58.11 -51.07 64.96
N ALA A 167 -58.80 -50.53 63.96
CA ALA A 167 -60.26 -50.41 63.96
C ALA A 167 -60.97 -51.77 63.88
N GLU A 168 -60.44 -52.72 63.11
CA GLU A 168 -60.97 -54.10 63.01
C GLU A 168 -60.80 -54.91 64.30
N HIS A 169 -59.77 -54.60 65.10
CA HIS A 169 -59.51 -55.24 66.40
C HIS A 169 -59.90 -54.37 67.62
N HIS A 170 -60.68 -53.30 67.42
CA HIS A 170 -61.10 -52.40 68.51
C HIS A 170 -62.33 -52.94 69.25
N ASP A 171 -62.11 -53.70 70.33
CA ASP A 171 -63.18 -54.17 71.21
C ASP A 171 -63.15 -53.52 72.62
N ALA A 172 -64.26 -53.71 73.37
CA ALA A 172 -64.46 -53.13 74.69
C ALA A 172 -63.58 -53.76 75.81
N ALA A 173 -62.77 -54.77 75.50
CA ALA A 173 -61.74 -55.30 76.38
C ALA A 173 -60.37 -54.66 76.06
N ALA A 174 -60.03 -54.51 74.78
CA ALA A 174 -58.87 -53.77 74.31
C ALA A 174 -58.89 -52.32 74.82
N ASP A 175 -60.06 -51.65 74.77
CA ASP A 175 -60.26 -50.30 75.34
C ASP A 175 -59.91 -50.22 76.82
N ARG A 176 -60.47 -51.11 77.67
CA ARG A 176 -60.13 -51.16 79.10
C ARG A 176 -58.64 -51.38 79.32
N MET A 177 -58.04 -52.31 78.57
CA MET A 177 -56.60 -52.56 78.63
C MET A 177 -55.75 -51.37 78.16
N MET A 178 -56.26 -50.47 77.31
CA MET A 178 -55.57 -49.21 76.96
C MET A 178 -55.73 -48.14 78.03
N VAL A 179 -56.93 -48.01 78.62
CA VAL A 179 -57.20 -47.08 79.74
C VAL A 179 -56.35 -47.44 80.96
N ASP A 180 -56.34 -48.70 81.40
CA ASP A 180 -55.55 -49.14 82.56
C ASP A 180 -54.04 -49.00 82.32
N ARG A 181 -53.56 -49.27 81.09
CA ARG A 181 -52.16 -49.00 80.72
C ARG A 181 -51.83 -47.51 80.73
N SER A 182 -52.75 -46.64 80.30
CA SER A 182 -52.54 -45.20 80.31
C SER A 182 -52.51 -44.64 81.74
N ILE A 183 -53.45 -45.06 82.60
CA ILE A 183 -53.50 -44.70 84.03
C ILE A 183 -52.22 -45.19 84.74
N SER A 184 -51.82 -46.45 84.53
CA SER A 184 -50.57 -46.98 85.09
C SER A 184 -49.28 -46.44 84.43
N GLY A 185 -49.39 -45.71 83.32
CA GLY A 185 -48.30 -44.96 82.70
C GLY A 185 -48.12 -43.58 83.34
N LEU A 186 -49.22 -42.85 83.51
CA LEU A 186 -49.26 -41.57 84.22
C LEU A 186 -48.82 -41.73 85.69
N SER A 187 -49.30 -42.78 86.36
CA SER A 187 -48.89 -43.16 87.72
C SER A 187 -47.43 -43.67 87.84
N ARG A 188 -46.64 -43.61 86.76
CA ARG A 188 -45.22 -44.02 86.72
C ARG A 188 -44.27 -42.88 86.34
N LEU A 189 -44.81 -41.69 86.06
CA LEU A 189 -44.05 -40.50 85.65
C LEU A 189 -43.96 -39.44 86.77
N ASN A 190 -44.33 -39.84 88.00
CA ASN A 190 -44.39 -39.05 89.23
C ASN A 190 -44.12 -39.97 90.43
#